data_AF-A0A846E3W1-F1
#
_entry.id   AF-A0A846E3W1-F1
#
_cell.length_a   1.000
_cell.length_b   1.000
_cell.length_c   1.000
_cell.angle_alpha   90.00
_cell.angle_beta   90.00
_cell.angle_gamma   90.00
#
_symmetry.space_group_name_H-M   'P 1'
#
loop_
_entity.id
_entity.type
_entity.pdbx_description
1 polymer ?
#
loop_
_entity_poly.entity_id
_entity_poly.type
_entity_poly.pdbx_seq_one_letter_code
_entity_poly.pdbx_strand_id
1 'polypeptide(L)'
;VTTQTAGLLNAERLRGDRAVIAYEPISNSNWGLAIAINSQELYATIDRQVIRVGIAIAILSLLGTGGIILLLQPLAGQAIVTTDELERQVQEKMNLLAEKTTALQTEQNKRSVLEAALQQMDELQASSKQVTQQARTVDLGAQQALGLTQQGAASVDRTLEGMQTLQTTVEAIAQHSQSLNLSAEQIGTITTLVFELANQTNMLALNAAVEAVRAGEKGKGFAVVAAEIRKLADQSRQSASRIDRLVGDIQKLVRTVTQATTEGNQTVQRGVDLAQSTAIAFNGVEKAIDEVALSSQQIVLSTQQQASAIHQVVEAINLVKSEAEIRVP
;
A
#
# COMPACT_ATOMS: atom_id res chain seq x y z
N VAL A 1 44.03 -11.08 5.93
CA VAL A 1 43.79 -12.54 5.98
C VAL A 1 44.27 -13.05 7.33
N THR A 2 43.35 -13.12 8.29
CA THR A 2 43.31 -14.06 9.42
C THR A 2 41.96 -13.79 10.09
N THR A 3 41.19 -14.86 10.36
CA THR A 3 39.91 -14.88 11.11
C THR A 3 38.62 -14.36 10.48
N GLN A 4 38.37 -14.58 9.18
CA GLN A 4 36.98 -14.44 8.67
C GLN A 4 36.41 -15.82 8.28
N THR A 5 35.34 -16.20 8.97
CA THR A 5 34.41 -17.27 8.59
C THR A 5 33.75 -16.95 7.27
N ALA A 6 33.44 -17.97 6.46
CA ALA A 6 32.66 -17.79 5.23
C ALA A 6 31.40 -16.97 5.51
N GLY A 7 31.16 -15.92 4.72
CA GLY A 7 30.13 -14.95 5.03
C GLY A 7 30.01 -13.84 3.99
N LEU A 8 28.92 -13.08 4.09
CA LEU A 8 28.64 -11.92 3.25
C LEU A 8 29.22 -10.67 3.91
N LEU A 9 30.05 -9.94 3.16
CA LEU A 9 30.62 -8.67 3.59
C LEU A 9 29.94 -7.55 2.79
N ASN A 10 29.27 -6.63 3.49
CA ASN A 10 28.82 -5.37 2.91
C ASN A 10 30.04 -4.47 2.76
N ALA A 11 30.60 -4.40 1.56
CA ALA A 11 31.69 -3.49 1.25
C ALA A 11 31.12 -2.14 0.82
N GLU A 12 31.55 -1.07 1.49
CA GLU A 12 30.97 0.25 1.30
C GLU A 12 31.28 0.89 -0.06
N ARG A 13 32.23 0.35 -0.85
CA ARG A 13 32.44 0.69 -2.29
C ARG A 13 33.55 -0.15 -2.91
N LEU A 14 33.29 -0.79 -4.05
CA LEU A 14 34.30 -1.36 -4.95
C LEU A 14 34.31 -0.53 -6.23
N ARG A 15 35.41 0.18 -6.52
CA ARG A 15 35.55 1.10 -7.67
C ARG A 15 34.42 2.15 -7.82
N GLY A 16 33.83 2.59 -6.70
CA GLY A 16 32.78 3.62 -6.68
C GLY A 16 31.35 3.09 -6.56
N ASP A 17 31.13 1.80 -6.82
CA ASP A 17 29.80 1.17 -6.74
C ASP A 17 29.64 0.28 -5.51
N ARG A 18 28.40 0.17 -5.03
CA ARG A 18 28.06 -0.73 -3.91
C ARG A 18 28.13 -2.18 -4.41
N ALA A 19 28.75 -3.06 -3.64
CA ALA A 19 28.94 -4.46 -4.01
C ALA A 19 28.77 -5.36 -2.80
N VAL A 20 28.21 -6.55 -3.02
CA VAL A 20 28.12 -7.61 -2.02
C VAL A 20 29.24 -8.59 -2.32
N ILE A 21 30.10 -8.86 -1.32
CA ILE A 21 31.24 -9.77 -1.48
C ILE A 21 30.97 -11.03 -0.66
N ALA A 22 30.94 -12.18 -1.33
CA ALA A 22 30.98 -13.48 -0.70
C ALA A 22 32.43 -13.99 -0.69
N TYR A 23 32.90 -14.46 0.47
CA TYR A 23 34.27 -14.94 0.64
C TYR A 23 34.29 -16.35 1.22
N GLU A 24 35.15 -17.21 0.66
CA GLU A 24 35.40 -18.56 1.16
C GLU A 24 36.92 -18.87 1.18
N PRO A 25 37.51 -19.16 2.35
CA PRO A 25 38.94 -19.49 2.45
C PRO A 25 39.23 -20.89 1.91
N ILE A 26 40.37 -21.07 1.21
CA ILE A 26 40.79 -22.38 0.70
C ILE A 26 41.65 -23.08 1.78
N SER A 27 41.14 -24.17 2.34
CA SER A 27 41.76 -24.93 3.43
C SER A 27 43.23 -25.27 3.17
N ASN A 28 44.08 -25.09 4.18
CA ASN A 28 45.54 -25.30 4.16
C ASN A 28 46.36 -24.38 3.24
N SER A 29 45.82 -23.22 2.89
CA SER A 29 46.55 -22.17 2.17
C SER A 29 46.32 -20.78 2.78
N ASN A 30 47.22 -19.83 2.52
CA ASN A 30 47.00 -18.40 2.84
C ASN A 30 46.11 -17.69 1.79
N TRP A 31 45.40 -18.44 0.94
CA TRP A 31 44.61 -17.94 -0.16
C TRP A 31 43.12 -18.18 0.10
N GLY A 32 42.26 -17.32 -0.44
CA GLY A 32 40.80 -17.50 -0.37
C GLY A 32 40.13 -16.98 -1.63
N LEU A 33 38.97 -17.53 -1.96
CA LEU A 33 38.16 -17.15 -3.10
C LEU A 33 37.17 -16.06 -2.66
N ALA A 34 37.16 -14.94 -3.37
CA ALA A 34 36.16 -13.89 -3.16
C ALA A 34 35.39 -13.67 -4.46
N ILE A 35 34.06 -13.71 -4.38
CA ILE A 35 33.17 -13.36 -5.48
C ILE A 35 32.48 -12.05 -5.10
N ALA A 36 32.78 -11.00 -5.85
CA ALA A 36 32.13 -9.71 -5.70
C ALA A 36 31.04 -9.59 -6.76
N ILE A 37 29.79 -9.43 -6.32
CA ILE A 37 28.64 -9.18 -7.19
C ILE A 37 28.26 -7.71 -7.02
N ASN A 38 28.18 -6.97 -8.12
CA ASN A 38 27.72 -5.59 -8.08
C ASN A 38 26.28 -5.58 -7.53
N SER A 39 26.00 -4.79 -6.49
CA SER A 39 24.67 -4.79 -5.89
C SER A 39 23.61 -4.27 -6.86
N GLN A 40 23.99 -3.44 -7.85
CA GLN A 40 23.09 -3.03 -8.92
C GLN A 40 22.66 -4.20 -9.79
N GLU A 41 23.51 -5.22 -10.04
CA GLU A 41 23.12 -6.42 -10.81
C GLU A 41 22.32 -7.41 -9.96
N LEU A 42 22.67 -7.56 -8.68
CA LEU A 42 21.98 -8.47 -7.76
C LEU A 42 20.54 -8.02 -7.47
N TYR A 43 20.34 -6.71 -7.31
CA TYR A 43 19.01 -6.11 -7.15
C TYR A 43 18.36 -5.69 -8.46
N ALA A 44 19.05 -5.69 -9.61
CA ALA A 44 18.46 -5.30 -10.91
C ALA A 44 17.14 -6.01 -11.23
N THR A 45 16.99 -7.28 -10.82
CA THR A 45 15.77 -8.06 -11.05
C THR A 45 14.65 -7.69 -10.06
N ILE A 46 14.99 -7.40 -8.80
CA ILE A 46 14.05 -6.97 -7.75
C ILE A 46 13.66 -5.51 -7.97
N ASP A 47 14.60 -4.61 -8.23
CA ASP A 47 14.35 -3.23 -8.64
C ASP A 47 13.56 -3.20 -9.94
N ARG A 48 13.84 -4.04 -10.95
CA ARG A 48 12.96 -4.08 -12.14
C ARG A 48 11.55 -4.53 -11.83
N GLN A 49 11.33 -5.47 -10.92
CA GLN A 49 9.99 -5.92 -10.54
C GLN A 49 9.27 -4.86 -9.68
N VAL A 50 9.94 -4.27 -8.70
CA VAL A 50 9.40 -3.20 -7.84
C VAL A 50 9.18 -1.91 -8.62
N ILE A 51 10.07 -1.56 -9.56
CA ILE A 51 9.89 -0.44 -10.49
C ILE A 51 8.79 -0.77 -11.50
N ARG A 52 8.65 -2.00 -12.01
CA ARG A 52 7.53 -2.36 -12.90
C ARG A 52 6.18 -2.38 -12.18
N VAL A 53 6.11 -2.88 -10.95
CA VAL A 53 4.90 -2.86 -10.11
C VAL A 53 4.61 -1.44 -9.64
N GLY A 54 5.63 -0.67 -9.27
CA GLY A 54 5.52 0.74 -8.92
C GLY A 54 5.12 1.61 -10.12
N ILE A 55 5.65 1.34 -11.31
CA ILE A 55 5.22 1.97 -12.58
C ILE A 55 3.82 1.46 -12.94
N ALA A 56 3.45 0.21 -12.73
CA ALA A 56 2.10 -0.29 -13.00
C ALA A 56 1.08 0.31 -12.04
N ILE A 57 1.42 0.46 -10.75
CA ILE A 57 0.60 1.14 -9.73
C ILE A 57 0.57 2.63 -10.03
N ALA A 58 1.69 3.27 -10.40
CA ALA A 58 1.73 4.68 -10.78
C ALA A 58 0.97 4.93 -12.08
N ILE A 59 1.04 4.04 -13.08
CA ILE A 59 0.27 4.07 -14.33
C ILE A 59 -1.20 3.77 -14.04
N LEU A 60 -1.57 2.84 -13.15
CA LEU A 60 -2.97 2.61 -12.75
C LEU A 60 -3.51 3.77 -11.92
N SER A 61 -2.67 4.40 -11.09
CA SER A 61 -3.00 5.60 -10.31
C SER A 61 -3.07 6.82 -11.23
N LEU A 62 -2.21 6.97 -12.24
CA LEU A 62 -2.20 8.06 -13.22
C LEU A 62 -3.22 7.85 -14.34
N LEU A 63 -3.59 6.63 -14.69
CA LEU A 63 -4.70 6.35 -15.62
C LEU A 63 -6.04 6.43 -14.88
N GLY A 64 -6.09 6.08 -13.59
CA GLY A 64 -7.25 6.26 -12.73
C GLY A 64 -7.49 7.72 -12.37
N THR A 65 -6.54 8.37 -11.70
CA THR A 65 -6.66 9.80 -11.32
C THR A 65 -6.37 10.74 -12.48
N GLY A 66 -5.35 10.49 -13.31
CA GLY A 66 -5.06 11.32 -14.48
C GLY A 66 -5.99 11.07 -15.65
N GLY A 67 -6.59 9.88 -15.80
CA GLY A 67 -7.69 9.66 -16.76
C GLY A 67 -8.96 10.37 -16.31
N ILE A 68 -9.29 10.33 -15.02
CA ILE A 68 -10.42 11.07 -14.46
C ILE A 68 -10.15 12.59 -14.46
N ILE A 69 -8.93 13.05 -14.18
CA ILE A 69 -8.55 14.47 -14.22
C ILE A 69 -8.42 14.97 -15.69
N LEU A 70 -7.94 14.19 -16.64
CA LEU A 70 -7.91 14.56 -18.08
C LEU A 70 -9.27 14.46 -18.75
N LEU A 71 -10.17 13.58 -18.29
CA LEU A 71 -11.57 13.57 -18.73
C LEU A 71 -12.39 14.68 -18.07
N LEU A 72 -12.12 15.01 -16.79
CA LEU A 72 -12.87 16.03 -16.05
C LEU A 72 -12.32 17.46 -16.21
N GLN A 73 -11.05 17.69 -16.55
CA GLN A 73 -10.54 19.07 -16.79
C GLN A 73 -11.21 19.78 -17.98
N PRO A 74 -11.41 19.16 -19.16
CA PRO A 74 -12.16 19.80 -20.22
C PRO A 74 -13.66 19.86 -19.90
N LEU A 75 -14.22 18.95 -19.09
CA LEU A 75 -15.63 18.96 -18.71
C LEU A 75 -15.96 19.98 -17.60
N ALA A 76 -15.12 20.13 -16.57
CA ALA A 76 -15.26 21.15 -15.52
C ALA A 76 -14.94 22.56 -16.06
N GLY A 77 -13.97 22.67 -16.97
CA GLY A 77 -13.67 23.92 -17.67
C GLY A 77 -14.75 24.35 -18.68
N GLN A 78 -15.55 23.42 -19.19
CA GLN A 78 -16.68 23.71 -20.09
C GLN A 78 -18.03 23.79 -19.33
N ALA A 79 -18.18 23.11 -18.19
CA ALA A 79 -19.41 23.12 -17.39
C ALA A 79 -19.56 24.36 -16.48
N ILE A 80 -18.46 25.07 -16.17
CA ILE A 80 -18.52 26.33 -15.39
C ILE A 80 -18.67 27.57 -16.30
N VAL A 81 -18.55 27.43 -17.62
CA VAL A 81 -18.53 28.58 -18.55
C VAL A 81 -19.70 28.56 -19.57
N THR A 82 -20.66 27.65 -19.46
CA THR A 82 -21.73 27.51 -20.48
C THR A 82 -23.13 27.97 -20.06
N THR A 83 -23.39 28.30 -18.79
CA THR A 83 -24.68 28.89 -18.39
C THR A 83 -24.72 30.41 -18.59
N ASP A 84 -23.66 31.11 -18.17
CA ASP A 84 -23.62 32.58 -18.27
C ASP A 84 -23.35 33.05 -19.72
N GLU A 85 -22.52 32.32 -20.47
CA GLU A 85 -22.27 32.63 -21.89
C GLU A 85 -23.44 32.22 -22.79
N LEU A 86 -24.23 31.21 -22.42
CA LEU A 86 -25.45 30.85 -23.16
C LEU A 86 -26.60 31.80 -22.84
N GLU A 87 -26.79 32.22 -21.59
CA GLU A 87 -27.73 33.30 -21.26
C GLU A 87 -27.31 34.61 -21.95
N ARG A 88 -26.01 34.93 -21.96
CA ARG A 88 -25.47 36.08 -22.69
C ARG A 88 -25.68 35.95 -24.19
N GLN A 89 -25.43 34.79 -24.80
CA GLN A 89 -25.66 34.58 -26.23
C GLN A 89 -27.14 34.56 -26.60
N VAL A 90 -28.00 33.96 -25.77
CA VAL A 90 -29.46 33.99 -25.96
C VAL A 90 -29.96 35.43 -25.82
N GLN A 91 -29.52 36.19 -24.81
CA GLN A 91 -29.92 37.57 -24.60
C GLN A 91 -29.34 38.52 -25.67
N GLU A 92 -28.08 38.32 -26.07
CA GLU A 92 -27.41 39.07 -27.15
C GLU A 92 -28.09 38.79 -28.50
N LYS A 93 -28.41 37.53 -28.81
CA LYS A 93 -29.14 37.14 -30.03
C LYS A 93 -30.60 37.58 -29.99
N MET A 94 -31.26 37.58 -28.83
CA MET A 94 -32.62 38.09 -28.63
C MET A 94 -32.68 39.61 -28.80
N ASN A 95 -31.71 40.34 -28.26
CA ASN A 95 -31.57 41.78 -28.46
C ASN A 95 -31.24 42.11 -29.92
N LEU A 96 -30.39 41.31 -30.56
CA LEU A 96 -30.07 41.44 -32.00
C LEU A 96 -31.29 41.14 -32.88
N LEU A 97 -32.16 40.20 -32.46
CA LEU A 97 -33.44 39.93 -33.10
C LEU A 97 -34.41 41.09 -32.92
N ALA A 98 -34.51 41.64 -31.71
CA ALA A 98 -35.37 42.78 -31.36
C ALA A 98 -34.95 44.07 -32.10
N GLU A 99 -33.64 44.32 -32.20
CA GLU A 99 -33.07 45.46 -32.92
C GLU A 99 -33.24 45.31 -34.44
N LYS A 100 -33.08 44.10 -34.99
CA LYS A 100 -33.37 43.81 -36.40
C LYS A 100 -34.87 43.75 -36.74
N THR A 101 -35.76 43.61 -35.75
CA THR A 101 -37.21 43.68 -35.99
C THR A 101 -37.67 45.13 -36.24
N THR A 102 -36.94 46.14 -35.74
CA THR A 102 -37.23 47.56 -35.97
C THR A 102 -36.63 48.12 -37.28
N ALA A 103 -35.61 47.49 -37.86
CA ALA A 103 -34.99 47.91 -39.13
C ALA A 103 -35.69 47.29 -40.35
N LEU A 104 -36.93 47.73 -40.61
CA LEU A 104 -37.83 47.23 -41.66
C LEU A 104 -37.58 47.90 -43.03
N GLN A 105 -36.92 47.21 -43.97
CA GLN A 105 -37.04 47.60 -45.40
C GLN A 105 -36.82 46.52 -46.47
N THR A 106 -36.94 45.21 -46.21
CA THR A 106 -37.06 44.22 -47.31
C THR A 106 -37.71 42.91 -46.89
N GLU A 107 -38.85 42.56 -47.48
CA GLU A 107 -39.66 41.38 -47.08
C GLU A 107 -39.00 40.02 -47.39
N GLN A 108 -38.09 39.99 -48.37
CA GLN A 108 -37.25 38.82 -48.65
C GLN A 108 -36.26 38.50 -47.52
N ASN A 109 -35.79 39.53 -46.79
CA ASN A 109 -34.87 39.33 -45.67
C ASN A 109 -35.58 38.71 -44.45
N LYS A 110 -36.90 38.92 -44.26
CA LYS A 110 -37.65 38.31 -43.16
C LYS A 110 -37.76 36.79 -43.28
N ARG A 111 -38.10 36.27 -44.47
CA ARG A 111 -38.21 34.81 -44.70
C ARG A 111 -36.88 34.10 -44.48
N SER A 112 -35.80 34.62 -45.06
CA SER A 112 -34.46 34.05 -44.89
C SER A 112 -33.99 34.07 -43.43
N VAL A 113 -34.30 35.14 -42.68
CA VAL A 113 -33.97 35.22 -41.24
C VAL A 113 -34.79 34.23 -40.40
N LEU A 114 -36.08 34.05 -40.69
CA LEU A 114 -36.93 33.08 -39.97
C LEU A 114 -36.52 31.63 -40.27
N GLU A 115 -36.19 31.31 -41.53
CA GLU A 115 -35.68 29.98 -41.90
C GLU A 115 -34.34 29.67 -41.23
N ALA A 116 -33.41 30.64 -41.22
CA ALA A 116 -32.14 30.50 -40.50
C ALA A 116 -32.34 30.32 -38.98
N ALA A 117 -33.33 31.01 -38.39
CA ALA A 117 -33.67 30.85 -36.98
C ALA A 117 -34.25 29.46 -36.68
N LEU A 118 -35.13 28.92 -37.53
CA LEU A 118 -35.65 27.55 -37.39
C LEU A 118 -34.53 26.52 -37.47
N GLN A 119 -33.62 26.65 -38.45
CA GLN A 119 -32.47 25.76 -38.56
C GLN A 119 -31.59 25.80 -37.30
N GLN A 120 -31.33 26.98 -36.75
CA GLN A 120 -30.57 27.13 -35.50
C GLN A 120 -31.30 26.50 -34.30
N MET A 121 -32.63 26.55 -34.26
CA MET A 121 -33.42 25.89 -33.22
C MET A 121 -33.38 24.36 -33.33
N ASP A 122 -33.39 23.81 -34.55
CA ASP A 122 -33.21 22.38 -34.78
C ASP A 122 -31.82 21.90 -34.33
N GLU A 123 -30.77 22.66 -34.67
CA GLU A 123 -29.40 22.41 -34.23
C GLU A 123 -29.29 22.46 -32.69
N LEU A 124 -29.94 23.45 -32.05
CA LEU A 124 -29.97 23.59 -30.60
C LEU A 124 -30.75 22.44 -29.93
N GLN A 125 -31.84 21.98 -30.53
CA GLN A 125 -32.61 20.85 -30.04
C GLN A 125 -31.82 19.54 -30.12
N ALA A 126 -31.09 19.32 -31.22
CA ALA A 126 -30.19 18.18 -31.38
C ALA A 126 -29.07 18.22 -30.32
N SER A 127 -28.47 19.40 -30.12
CA SER A 127 -27.45 19.61 -29.09
C SER A 127 -27.97 19.32 -27.67
N SER A 128 -29.15 19.84 -27.30
CA SER A 128 -29.77 19.58 -25.99
C SER A 128 -30.04 18.09 -25.75
N LYS A 129 -30.51 17.35 -26.77
CA LYS A 129 -30.67 15.90 -26.69
C LYS A 129 -29.33 15.18 -26.47
N GLN A 130 -28.28 15.61 -27.17
CA GLN A 130 -26.94 15.04 -27.02
C GLN A 130 -26.37 15.27 -25.61
N VAL A 131 -26.50 16.49 -25.07
CA VAL A 131 -26.06 16.82 -23.70
C VAL A 131 -26.82 15.99 -22.67
N THR A 132 -28.13 15.81 -22.85
CA THR A 132 -28.95 14.97 -21.97
C THR A 132 -28.46 13.51 -21.96
N GLN A 133 -28.16 12.95 -23.13
CA GLN A 133 -27.65 11.59 -23.25
C GLN A 133 -26.25 11.44 -22.62
N GLN A 134 -25.39 12.45 -22.79
CA GLN A 134 -24.07 12.49 -22.17
C GLN A 134 -24.18 12.55 -20.64
N ALA A 135 -25.05 13.39 -20.09
CA ALA A 135 -25.28 13.48 -18.65
C ALA A 135 -25.75 12.13 -18.07
N ARG A 136 -26.73 11.47 -18.71
CA ARG A 136 -27.15 10.11 -18.30
C ARG A 136 -26.01 9.09 -18.31
N THR A 137 -25.09 9.19 -19.27
CA THR A 137 -23.92 8.31 -19.34
C THR A 137 -22.94 8.59 -18.19
N VAL A 138 -22.74 9.86 -17.84
CA VAL A 138 -21.94 10.27 -16.67
C VAL A 138 -22.56 9.77 -15.36
N ASP A 139 -23.88 9.84 -15.20
CA ASP A 139 -24.59 9.33 -14.02
C ASP A 139 -24.40 7.82 -13.83
N LEU A 140 -24.55 7.03 -14.91
CA LEU A 140 -24.27 5.59 -14.88
C LEU A 140 -22.81 5.30 -14.51
N GLY A 141 -21.86 6.08 -15.05
CA GLY A 141 -20.44 5.99 -14.70
C GLY A 141 -20.17 6.31 -13.24
N ALA A 142 -20.84 7.32 -12.68
CA ALA A 142 -20.77 7.68 -11.27
C ALA A 142 -21.29 6.55 -10.37
N GLN A 143 -22.44 5.95 -10.70
CA GLN A 143 -22.98 4.79 -9.96
C GLN A 143 -22.03 3.58 -9.97
N GLN A 144 -21.39 3.31 -11.12
CA GLN A 144 -20.38 2.25 -11.20
C GLN A 144 -19.14 2.58 -10.35
N ALA A 145 -18.67 3.82 -10.41
CA ALA A 145 -17.55 4.28 -9.59
C ALA A 145 -17.87 4.19 -8.09
N LEU A 146 -19.10 4.51 -7.68
CA LEU A 146 -19.56 4.39 -6.30
C LEU A 146 -19.45 2.93 -5.83
N GLY A 147 -19.94 1.98 -6.63
CA GLY A 147 -19.83 0.56 -6.32
C GLY A 147 -18.39 0.07 -6.17
N LEU A 148 -17.47 0.54 -7.01
CA LEU A 148 -16.05 0.22 -6.90
C LEU A 148 -15.40 0.84 -5.65
N THR A 149 -15.74 2.08 -5.33
CA THR A 149 -15.29 2.78 -4.13
C THR A 149 -15.75 2.07 -2.86
N GLN A 150 -17.01 1.63 -2.80
CA GLN A 150 -17.54 0.87 -1.67
C GLN A 150 -16.84 -0.49 -1.50
N GLN A 151 -16.55 -1.19 -2.60
CA GLN A 151 -15.75 -2.42 -2.56
C GLN A 151 -14.32 -2.16 -2.09
N GLY A 152 -13.73 -1.04 -2.49
CA GLY A 152 -12.43 -0.55 -2.02
C GLY A 152 -12.43 -0.32 -0.51
N ALA A 153 -13.39 0.45 0.00
CA ALA A 153 -13.57 0.70 1.42
C ALA A 153 -13.72 -0.59 2.24
N ALA A 154 -14.58 -1.51 1.80
CA ALA A 154 -14.74 -2.83 2.44
C ALA A 154 -13.46 -3.69 2.42
N SER A 155 -12.57 -3.48 1.44
CA SER A 155 -11.27 -4.16 1.39
C SER A 155 -10.27 -3.54 2.37
N VAL A 156 -10.34 -2.22 2.57
CA VAL A 156 -9.57 -1.51 3.60
C VAL A 156 -10.01 -1.95 5.01
N ASP A 157 -11.31 -2.06 5.26
CA ASP A 157 -11.82 -2.53 6.55
C ASP A 157 -11.31 -3.94 6.90
N ARG A 158 -11.34 -4.86 5.93
CA ARG A 158 -10.75 -6.20 6.10
C ARG A 158 -9.25 -6.17 6.33
N THR A 159 -8.55 -5.21 5.73
CA THR A 159 -7.11 -5.00 5.97
C THR A 159 -6.86 -4.54 7.40
N LEU A 160 -7.67 -3.61 7.92
CA LEU A 160 -7.59 -3.13 9.31
C LEU A 160 -7.83 -4.28 10.31
N GLU A 161 -8.85 -5.12 10.07
CA GLU A 161 -9.11 -6.31 10.87
C GLU A 161 -7.93 -7.30 10.84
N GLY A 162 -7.34 -7.50 9.66
CA GLY A 162 -6.13 -8.31 9.49
C GLY A 162 -4.94 -7.75 10.27
N MET A 163 -4.75 -6.43 10.27
CA MET A 163 -3.69 -5.77 11.04
C MET A 163 -3.91 -5.90 12.55
N GLN A 164 -5.15 -5.81 13.03
CA GLN A 164 -5.47 -6.03 14.45
C GLN A 164 -5.15 -7.47 14.91
N THR A 165 -5.48 -8.44 14.05
CA THR A 165 -5.15 -9.85 14.28
C THR A 165 -3.63 -10.06 14.30
N LEU A 166 -2.92 -9.41 13.37
CA LEU A 166 -1.46 -9.48 13.30
C LEU A 166 -0.80 -8.85 14.53
N GLN A 167 -1.30 -7.70 15.00
CA GLN A 167 -0.85 -7.06 16.23
C GLN A 167 -0.94 -8.03 17.43
N THR A 168 -2.11 -8.64 17.62
CA THR A 168 -2.35 -9.61 18.69
C THR A 168 -1.39 -10.80 18.60
N THR A 169 -1.12 -11.28 17.38
CA THR A 169 -0.20 -12.39 17.13
C THR A 169 1.25 -12.02 17.47
N VAL A 170 1.69 -10.83 17.07
CA VAL A 170 3.04 -10.32 17.38
C VAL A 170 3.23 -10.14 18.90
N GLU A 171 2.22 -9.62 19.59
CA GLU A 171 2.22 -9.49 21.05
C GLU A 171 2.31 -10.86 21.74
N ALA A 172 1.57 -11.86 21.28
CA ALA A 172 1.65 -13.21 21.81
C ALA A 172 3.05 -13.83 21.62
N ILE A 173 3.68 -13.63 20.45
CA ILE A 173 5.06 -14.09 20.20
C ILE A 173 6.04 -13.41 21.17
N ALA A 174 5.88 -12.11 21.42
CA ALA A 174 6.72 -11.38 22.38
C ALA A 174 6.57 -11.93 23.81
N GLN A 175 5.33 -12.22 24.26
CA GLN A 175 5.06 -12.82 25.56
C GLN A 175 5.66 -14.23 25.70
N HIS A 176 5.52 -15.07 24.67
CA HIS A 176 6.13 -16.40 24.66
C HIS A 176 7.66 -16.35 24.64
N SER A 177 8.24 -15.41 23.91
CA SER A 177 9.70 -15.17 23.88
C SER A 177 10.21 -14.77 25.26
N GLN A 178 9.49 -13.89 25.97
CA GLN A 178 9.83 -13.50 27.33
C GLN A 178 9.76 -14.70 28.30
N SER A 179 8.72 -15.52 28.19
CA SER A 179 8.55 -16.73 29.01
C SER A 179 9.68 -17.75 28.77
N LEU A 180 10.10 -17.89 27.50
CA LEU A 180 11.24 -18.73 27.14
C LEU A 180 12.56 -18.19 27.69
N ASN A 181 12.75 -16.86 27.69
CA ASN A 181 13.94 -16.24 28.29
C ASN A 181 14.06 -16.56 29.78
N LEU A 182 12.96 -16.41 30.53
CA LEU A 182 12.91 -16.72 31.97
C LEU A 182 13.19 -18.20 32.24
N SER A 183 12.62 -19.10 31.42
CA SER A 183 12.88 -20.54 31.53
C SER A 183 14.35 -20.88 31.26
N ALA A 184 14.96 -20.25 30.24
CA ALA A 184 16.37 -20.43 29.92
C ALA A 184 17.28 -19.93 31.06
N GLU A 185 16.96 -18.80 31.70
CA GLU A 185 17.68 -18.28 32.87
C GLU A 185 17.62 -19.23 34.07
N GLN A 186 16.44 -19.82 34.34
CA GLN A 186 16.28 -20.84 35.38
C GLN A 186 17.12 -22.09 35.08
N ILE A 187 17.11 -22.58 33.84
CA ILE A 187 17.94 -23.72 33.42
C ILE A 187 19.43 -23.37 33.58
N GLY A 188 19.84 -22.15 33.22
CA GLY A 188 21.21 -21.68 33.42
C GLY A 188 21.63 -21.77 34.88
N THR A 189 20.79 -21.26 35.79
CA THR A 189 21.03 -21.31 37.25
C THR A 189 21.19 -22.75 37.75
N ILE A 190 20.29 -23.66 37.33
CA ILE A 190 20.37 -25.08 37.69
C ILE A 190 21.65 -25.71 37.14
N THR A 191 22.03 -25.36 35.91
CA THR A 191 23.21 -25.89 35.23
C THR A 191 24.50 -25.46 35.95
N THR A 192 24.57 -24.22 36.42
CA THR A 192 25.68 -23.74 37.26
C THR A 192 25.77 -24.55 38.55
N LEU A 193 24.66 -24.80 39.24
CA LEU A 193 24.64 -25.62 40.46
C LEU A 193 25.13 -27.06 40.18
N VAL A 194 24.69 -27.68 39.08
CA VAL A 194 25.15 -29.04 38.70
C VAL A 194 26.65 -29.04 38.42
N PHE A 195 27.18 -28.01 37.75
CA PHE A 195 28.60 -27.86 37.51
C PHE A 195 29.40 -27.77 38.81
N GLU A 196 28.92 -26.99 39.78
CA GLU A 196 29.53 -26.86 41.12
C GLU A 196 29.49 -28.18 41.90
N LEU A 197 28.35 -28.87 41.91
CA LEU A 197 28.20 -30.19 42.55
C LEU A 197 29.14 -31.23 41.93
N ALA A 198 29.28 -31.23 40.60
CA ALA A 198 30.21 -32.10 39.90
C ALA A 198 31.67 -31.80 40.28
N ASN A 199 32.05 -30.53 40.39
CA ASN A 199 33.39 -30.13 40.86
C ASN A 199 33.65 -30.58 42.31
N GLN A 200 32.69 -30.39 43.22
CA GLN A 200 32.82 -30.84 44.61
C GLN A 200 32.93 -32.37 44.69
N THR A 201 32.11 -33.10 43.93
CA THR A 201 32.14 -34.57 43.86
C THR A 201 33.49 -35.07 43.31
N ASN A 202 34.03 -34.39 42.30
CA ASN A 202 35.34 -34.69 41.74
C ASN A 202 36.47 -34.50 42.79
N MET A 203 36.40 -33.43 43.58
CA MET A 203 37.35 -33.18 44.68
C MET A 203 37.22 -34.20 45.81
N LEU A 204 35.99 -34.58 46.20
CA LEU A 204 35.74 -35.62 47.20
C LEU A 204 36.27 -36.98 46.74
N ALA A 205 36.03 -37.34 45.47
CA ALA A 205 36.53 -38.58 44.88
C ALA A 205 38.07 -38.61 44.82
N LEU A 206 38.70 -37.46 44.53
CA LEU A 206 40.15 -37.34 44.58
C LEU A 206 40.69 -37.58 46.00
N ASN A 207 40.10 -36.96 47.02
CA ASN A 207 40.50 -37.17 48.41
C ASN A 207 40.33 -38.64 48.84
N ALA A 208 39.21 -39.28 48.44
CA ALA A 208 38.98 -40.69 48.70
C ALA A 208 40.00 -41.60 48.01
N ALA A 209 40.40 -41.27 46.76
CA ALA A 209 41.44 -42.02 46.05
C ALA A 209 42.81 -41.91 46.75
N VAL A 210 43.17 -40.72 47.25
CA VAL A 210 44.41 -40.52 48.02
C VAL A 210 44.41 -41.34 49.30
N GLU A 211 43.31 -41.32 50.06
CA GLU A 211 43.22 -42.08 51.32
C GLU A 211 43.19 -43.60 51.08
N ALA A 212 42.59 -44.04 49.97
CA ALA A 212 42.63 -45.44 49.54
C ALA A 212 44.06 -45.92 49.22
N VAL A 213 44.88 -45.08 48.58
CA VAL A 213 46.33 -45.37 48.37
C VAL A 213 47.06 -45.45 49.71
N ARG A 214 46.74 -44.55 50.64
CA ARG A 214 47.34 -44.50 51.97
C ARG A 214 47.04 -45.74 52.82
N ALA A 215 45.86 -46.34 52.66
CA ALA A 215 45.46 -47.59 53.30
C ALA A 215 46.13 -48.86 52.71
N GLY A 216 46.92 -48.72 51.63
CA GLY A 216 47.67 -49.81 51.02
C GLY A 216 46.78 -50.93 50.45
N GLU A 217 47.11 -52.19 50.76
CA GLU A 217 46.37 -53.38 50.30
C GLU A 217 44.87 -53.34 50.65
N LYS A 218 44.52 -52.82 51.84
CA LYS A 218 43.14 -52.74 52.32
C LYS A 218 42.29 -51.70 51.57
N GLY A 219 42.93 -50.74 50.89
CA GLY A 219 42.27 -49.65 50.17
C GLY A 219 42.05 -49.91 48.67
N LYS A 220 42.56 -51.00 48.10
CA LYS A 220 42.48 -51.27 46.65
C LYS A 220 41.06 -51.22 46.08
N GLY A 221 40.07 -51.80 46.78
CA GLY A 221 38.67 -51.74 46.35
C GLY A 221 38.08 -50.32 46.38
N PHE A 222 38.40 -49.55 47.43
CA PHE A 222 37.98 -48.14 47.53
C PHE A 222 38.62 -47.25 46.47
N ALA A 223 39.87 -47.53 46.07
CA ALA A 223 40.55 -46.78 45.02
C ALA A 223 39.83 -46.91 43.66
N VAL A 224 39.33 -48.12 43.33
CA VAL A 224 38.55 -48.34 42.09
C VAL A 224 37.24 -47.56 42.11
N VAL A 225 36.51 -47.59 43.23
CA VAL A 225 35.25 -46.86 43.38
C VAL A 225 35.49 -45.35 43.29
N ALA A 226 36.52 -44.84 43.96
CA ALA A 226 36.88 -43.42 43.92
C ALA A 226 37.24 -42.96 42.48
N ALA A 227 37.95 -43.78 41.71
CA ALA A 227 38.26 -43.49 40.31
C ALA A 227 37.01 -43.41 39.42
N GLU A 228 36.04 -44.31 39.61
CA GLU A 228 34.80 -44.28 38.83
C GLU A 228 33.90 -43.09 39.21
N ILE A 229 33.80 -42.74 40.50
CA ILE A 229 33.10 -41.52 40.94
C ILE A 229 33.74 -40.29 40.33
N ARG A 230 35.08 -40.21 40.31
CA ARG A 230 35.82 -39.10 39.71
C ARG A 230 35.49 -38.94 38.22
N LYS A 231 35.50 -40.06 37.48
CA LYS A 231 35.15 -40.10 36.06
C LYS A 231 33.71 -39.64 35.80
N LEU A 232 32.74 -40.11 36.61
CA LEU A 232 31.34 -39.68 36.52
C LEU A 232 31.18 -38.19 36.82
N ALA A 233 31.90 -37.67 37.82
CA ALA A 233 31.90 -36.25 38.16
C ALA A 233 32.46 -35.40 37.01
N ASP A 234 33.57 -35.83 36.38
CA ASP A 234 34.12 -35.17 35.19
C ASP A 234 33.14 -35.17 34.00
N GLN A 235 32.45 -36.29 33.76
CA GLN A 235 31.43 -36.39 32.72
C GLN A 235 30.24 -35.46 33.01
N SER A 236 29.78 -35.39 34.27
CA SER A 236 28.70 -34.50 34.68
C SER A 236 29.07 -33.03 34.46
N ARG A 237 30.30 -32.65 34.83
CA ARG A 237 30.86 -31.31 34.61
C ARG A 237 30.91 -30.92 33.12
N GLN A 238 31.37 -31.83 32.26
CA GLN A 238 31.37 -31.61 30.82
C GLN A 238 29.97 -31.47 30.23
N SER A 239 29.01 -32.26 30.73
CA SER A 239 27.60 -32.15 30.31
C SER A 239 26.97 -30.84 30.76
N ALA A 240 27.20 -30.40 32.00
CA ALA A 240 26.76 -29.08 32.47
C ALA A 240 27.32 -27.94 31.61
N SER A 241 28.61 -27.97 31.27
CA SER A 241 29.21 -26.97 30.36
C SER A 241 28.63 -26.99 28.93
N ARG A 242 28.14 -28.14 28.45
CA ARG A 242 27.43 -28.22 27.16
C ARG A 242 26.02 -27.63 27.26
N ILE A 243 25.31 -27.92 28.35
CA ILE A 243 23.97 -27.35 28.59
C ILE A 243 24.06 -25.82 28.72
N ASP A 244 25.06 -25.30 29.44
CA ASP A 244 25.28 -23.86 29.61
C ASP A 244 25.45 -23.14 28.27
N ARG A 245 26.23 -23.73 27.35
CA ARG A 245 26.36 -23.23 25.97
C ARG A 245 25.03 -23.21 25.22
N LEU A 246 24.25 -24.29 25.30
CA LEU A 246 22.92 -24.38 24.66
C LEU A 246 21.96 -23.32 25.22
N VAL A 247 21.96 -23.11 26.54
CA VAL A 247 21.17 -22.05 27.19
C VAL A 247 21.58 -20.68 26.67
N GLY A 248 22.89 -20.40 26.59
CA GLY A 248 23.39 -19.15 26.04
C GLY A 248 22.97 -18.91 24.59
N ASP A 249 22.93 -19.95 23.77
CA ASP A 249 22.47 -19.86 22.37
C ASP A 249 20.94 -19.68 22.27
N ILE A 250 20.15 -20.33 23.13
CA ILE A 250 18.70 -20.08 23.25
C ILE A 250 18.44 -18.62 23.61
N GLN A 251 19.14 -18.08 24.61
CA GLN A 251 18.99 -16.68 25.02
C GLN A 251 19.35 -15.69 23.90
N LYS A 252 20.38 -15.99 23.09
CA LYS A 252 20.70 -15.18 21.89
C LYS A 252 19.54 -15.21 20.89
N LEU A 253 19.00 -16.40 20.60
CA LEU A 253 17.89 -16.55 19.67
C LEU A 253 16.65 -15.78 20.14
N VAL A 254 16.33 -15.86 21.43
CA VAL A 254 15.21 -15.11 22.03
C VAL A 254 15.39 -13.60 21.88
N ARG A 255 16.60 -13.07 22.05
CA ARG A 255 16.88 -11.64 21.79
C ARG A 255 16.63 -11.27 20.33
N THR A 256 17.06 -12.09 19.39
CA THR A 256 16.79 -11.88 17.96
C THR A 256 15.30 -11.90 17.66
N VAL A 257 14.54 -12.85 18.21
CA VAL A 257 13.09 -12.91 18.04
C VAL A 257 12.41 -11.68 18.64
N THR A 258 12.84 -11.23 19.83
CA THR A 258 12.30 -10.04 20.50
C THR A 258 12.51 -8.77 19.66
N GLN A 259 13.70 -8.62 19.05
CA GLN A 259 13.97 -7.53 18.13
C GLN A 259 13.06 -7.60 16.90
N ALA A 260 12.94 -8.79 16.28
CA ALA A 260 12.08 -8.98 15.11
C ALA A 260 10.60 -8.71 15.42
N THR A 261 10.11 -9.09 16.61
CA THR A 261 8.74 -8.74 17.04
C THR A 261 8.55 -7.25 17.26
N THR A 262 9.58 -6.53 17.73
CA THR A 262 9.53 -5.08 17.91
C THR A 262 9.43 -4.35 16.57
N GLU A 263 10.28 -4.74 15.62
CA GLU A 263 10.23 -4.24 14.23
C GLU A 263 8.92 -4.63 13.53
N GLY A 264 8.42 -5.83 13.80
CA GLY A 264 7.12 -6.33 13.35
C GLY A 264 5.98 -5.44 13.85
N ASN A 265 5.96 -5.10 15.14
CA ASN A 265 4.92 -4.23 15.71
C ASN A 265 4.93 -2.82 15.09
N GLN A 266 6.11 -2.23 14.87
CA GLN A 266 6.23 -0.96 14.15
C GLN A 266 5.73 -1.04 12.71
N THR A 267 5.89 -2.19 12.06
CA THR A 267 5.42 -2.41 10.68
C THR A 267 3.91 -2.56 10.65
N VAL A 268 3.31 -3.25 11.62
CA VAL A 268 1.85 -3.31 11.79
C VAL A 268 1.27 -1.91 11.99
N GLN A 269 1.85 -1.12 12.89
CA GLN A 269 1.34 0.24 13.14
C GLN A 269 1.35 1.10 11.88
N ARG A 270 2.46 1.09 11.11
CA ARG A 270 2.52 1.77 9.81
C ARG A 270 1.48 1.25 8.83
N GLY A 271 1.20 -0.05 8.84
CA GLY A 271 0.14 -0.66 8.05
C GLY A 271 -1.26 -0.16 8.42
N VAL A 272 -1.53 -0.01 9.72
CA VAL A 272 -2.78 0.59 10.23
C VAL A 272 -2.93 2.04 9.78
N ASP A 273 -1.88 2.85 9.95
CA ASP A 273 -1.92 4.28 9.59
C ASP A 273 -2.16 4.47 8.07
N LEU A 274 -1.54 3.62 7.24
CA LEU A 274 -1.73 3.62 5.78
C LEU A 274 -3.15 3.19 5.41
N ALA A 275 -3.67 2.14 6.04
CA ALA A 275 -5.04 1.68 5.80
C ALA A 275 -6.07 2.75 6.20
N GLN A 276 -5.89 3.42 7.34
CA GLN A 276 -6.76 4.54 7.75
C GLN A 276 -6.71 5.71 6.77
N SER A 277 -5.51 6.08 6.31
CA SER A 277 -5.36 7.14 5.30
C SER A 277 -6.06 6.77 3.99
N THR A 278 -6.02 5.49 3.62
CA THR A 278 -6.71 4.96 2.43
C THR A 278 -8.23 4.96 2.62
N ALA A 279 -8.73 4.64 3.82
CA ALA A 279 -10.15 4.73 4.13
C ALA A 279 -10.68 6.18 4.00
N ILE A 280 -9.92 7.16 4.50
CA ILE A 280 -10.25 8.58 4.36
C ILE A 280 -10.30 8.97 2.88
N ALA A 281 -9.34 8.50 2.07
CA ALA A 281 -9.31 8.77 0.63
C ALA A 281 -10.55 8.21 -0.07
N PHE A 282 -10.96 6.97 0.23
CA PHE A 282 -12.18 6.39 -0.34
C PHE A 282 -13.45 7.17 0.06
N ASN A 283 -13.54 7.66 1.30
CA ASN A 283 -14.65 8.54 1.71
C ASN A 283 -14.67 9.86 0.93
N GLY A 284 -13.49 10.44 0.66
CA GLY A 284 -13.38 11.62 -0.19
C GLY A 284 -13.82 11.37 -1.64
N VAL A 285 -13.47 10.21 -2.19
CA VAL A 285 -13.90 9.79 -3.54
C VAL A 285 -15.41 9.56 -3.59
N GLU A 286 -16.00 8.93 -2.57
CA GLU A 286 -17.46 8.74 -2.47
C GLU A 286 -18.21 10.08 -2.55
N LYS A 287 -17.79 11.08 -1.76
CA LYS A 287 -18.38 12.42 -1.80
C LYS A 287 -18.25 13.09 -3.17
N ALA A 288 -17.08 12.98 -3.81
CA ALA A 288 -16.87 13.54 -5.15
C ALA A 288 -17.77 12.87 -6.20
N ILE A 289 -18.03 11.56 -6.07
CA ILE A 289 -18.94 10.83 -6.95
C ILE A 289 -20.38 11.29 -6.75
N ASP A 290 -20.82 11.50 -5.50
CA ASP A 290 -22.15 12.02 -5.19
C ASP A 290 -22.36 13.43 -5.79
N GLU A 291 -21.36 14.32 -5.69
CA GLU A 291 -21.40 15.64 -6.32
C GLU A 291 -21.52 15.56 -7.86
N VAL A 292 -20.82 14.61 -8.49
CA VAL A 292 -20.92 14.37 -9.94
C VAL A 292 -22.32 13.86 -10.32
N ALA A 293 -22.90 12.96 -9.54
CA ALA A 293 -24.26 12.45 -9.77
C ALA A 293 -25.30 13.58 -9.67
N LEU A 294 -25.21 14.42 -8.63
CA LEU A 294 -26.08 15.58 -8.46
C LEU A 294 -25.95 16.58 -9.62
N SER A 295 -24.71 16.89 -10.03
CA SER A 295 -24.44 17.78 -11.17
C SER A 295 -25.04 17.23 -12.47
N SER A 296 -24.88 15.93 -12.71
CA SER A 296 -25.48 15.26 -13.87
C SER A 296 -27.01 15.36 -13.88
N GLN A 297 -27.65 15.14 -12.73
CA GLN A 297 -29.09 15.30 -12.59
C GLN A 297 -29.54 16.74 -12.89
N GLN A 298 -28.79 17.73 -12.40
CA GLN A 298 -29.06 19.14 -12.69
C GLN A 298 -28.93 19.47 -14.19
N ILE A 299 -27.92 18.92 -14.87
CA ILE A 299 -27.76 19.07 -16.32
C ILE A 299 -28.98 18.50 -17.06
N VAL A 300 -29.45 17.31 -16.69
CA VAL A 300 -30.65 16.71 -17.30
C VAL A 300 -31.89 17.59 -17.12
N LEU A 301 -32.07 18.20 -15.94
CA LEU A 301 -33.18 19.12 -15.69
C LEU A 301 -33.07 20.39 -16.54
N SER A 302 -31.88 21.00 -16.58
CA SER A 302 -31.62 22.21 -17.38
C SER A 302 -31.81 21.97 -18.88
N THR A 303 -31.36 20.83 -19.42
CA THR A 303 -31.55 20.51 -20.84
C THR A 303 -33.01 20.22 -21.18
N GLN A 304 -33.78 19.64 -20.26
CA GLN A 304 -35.24 19.49 -20.43
C GLN A 304 -35.96 20.84 -20.49
N GLN A 305 -35.60 21.78 -19.61
CA GLN A 305 -36.11 23.16 -19.65
C GLN A 305 -35.74 23.85 -20.97
N GLN A 306 -34.49 23.70 -21.40
CA GLN A 306 -34.01 24.23 -22.68
C GLN A 306 -34.80 23.66 -23.86
N ALA A 307 -35.05 22.35 -23.89
CA ALA A 307 -35.84 21.71 -24.93
C ALA A 307 -37.28 22.27 -24.99
N SER A 308 -37.88 22.56 -23.84
CA SER A 308 -39.20 23.20 -23.77
C SER A 308 -39.16 24.65 -24.27
N ALA A 309 -38.12 25.43 -23.91
CA ALA A 309 -37.97 26.81 -24.37
C ALA A 309 -37.76 26.88 -25.89
N ILE A 310 -36.96 25.97 -26.46
CA ILE A 310 -36.78 25.84 -27.91
C ILE A 310 -38.13 25.60 -28.60
N HIS A 311 -38.95 24.70 -28.06
CA HIS A 311 -40.28 24.43 -28.61
C HIS A 311 -41.16 25.69 -28.66
N GLN A 312 -41.17 26.48 -27.58
CA GLN A 312 -41.93 27.74 -27.52
C GLN A 312 -41.41 28.78 -28.52
N VAL A 313 -40.09 28.88 -28.71
CA VAL A 313 -39.49 29.79 -29.70
C VAL A 313 -39.82 29.34 -31.12
N VAL A 314 -39.78 28.04 -31.41
CA VAL A 314 -40.18 27.48 -32.71
C VAL A 314 -41.65 27.77 -32.99
N GLU A 315 -42.55 27.60 -32.01
CA GLU A 315 -43.96 27.98 -32.13
C GLU A 315 -44.13 29.47 -32.42
N ALA A 316 -43.42 30.34 -31.70
CA ALA A 316 -43.48 31.78 -31.92
C ALA A 316 -42.97 32.20 -33.32
N ILE A 317 -41.87 31.60 -33.79
CA ILE A 317 -41.34 31.82 -35.14
C ILE A 317 -42.36 31.39 -36.20
N ASN A 318 -43.00 30.24 -36.01
CA ASN A 318 -44.05 29.75 -36.92
C ASN A 318 -45.28 30.67 -36.94
N LEU A 319 -45.67 31.21 -35.80
CA LEU A 319 -46.76 32.20 -35.72
C LEU A 319 -46.40 33.47 -36.51
N VAL A 320 -45.21 34.04 -36.29
CA VAL A 320 -44.73 35.24 -37.01
C VAL A 320 -44.63 34.97 -38.51
N LYS A 321 -44.16 33.78 -38.91
CA LYS A 321 -44.12 33.34 -40.31
C LYS A 321 -45.53 33.34 -40.92
N SER A 322 -46.52 32.79 -40.20
CA SER A 322 -47.91 32.74 -40.68
C SER A 322 -48.55 34.13 -40.79
N GLU A 323 -48.29 35.05 -39.85
CA GLU A 323 -48.78 36.43 -39.91
C GLU A 323 -48.14 37.22 -41.07
N ALA A 324 -46.86 36.99 -41.33
CA ALA A 324 -46.17 37.58 -42.48
C ALA A 324 -46.75 37.10 -43.82
N GLU A 325 -47.21 35.84 -43.90
CA GLU A 325 -47.87 35.28 -45.08
C GLU A 325 -49.31 35.78 -45.28
N ILE A 326 -50.04 36.06 -44.19
CA ILE A 326 -51.40 36.63 -44.23
C ILE A 326 -51.40 38.11 -44.66
N ARG A 327 -50.29 38.82 -44.48
CA ARG A 327 -50.16 40.27 -44.79
C ARG A 327 -49.69 40.59 -46.22
N VAL A 328 -49.49 39.59 -47.07
CA VAL A 328 -49.17 39.79 -48.50
C VAL A 328 -50.49 39.89 -49.29
N PRO A 329 -50.87 41.07 -49.81
CA PRO A 329 -51.97 41.18 -50.77
C PRO A 329 -51.61 40.59 -52.13
#